data_AF-A0A849K6P7-F1
#
_entry.id   AF-A0A849K6P7-F1
#
_cell.length_a   1.000
_cell.length_b   1.000
_cell.length_c   1.000
_cell.angle_alpha   90.00
_cell.angle_beta   90.00
_cell.angle_gamma   90.00
#
_symmetry.space_group_name_H-M   'P 1'
#
loop_
_entity.id
_entity.type
_entity.pdbx_description
1 polymer ?
#
loop_
_entity_poly.entity_id
_entity_poly.type
_entity_poly.pdbx_seq_one_letter_code
_entity_poly.pdbx_strand_id
1 'polypeptide(L)'
;MPSTEVAAGTPAHRANEHTPAGTHVSPAFQLAQANRALWAATLSLMTAFMQTQAPAHRYLLARRISRNFDTLSRQDCFDTGCRSSFTRLAARWQARAEQLSPTPKPARAGLFDLFS
;
A
#
# COMPACT_ATOMS: atom_id res chain seq x y z
N MET A 1 5.74 -54.94 -61.61
CA MET A 1 4.35 -54.45 -61.51
C MET A 1 3.68 -55.19 -60.37
N PRO A 2 3.15 -54.56 -59.28
CA PRO A 2 3.25 -53.18 -58.77
C PRO A 2 4.05 -53.13 -57.43
N SER A 3 4.98 -52.17 -57.23
CA SER A 3 4.79 -50.83 -56.63
C SER A 3 4.40 -50.83 -55.16
N THR A 4 5.43 -50.95 -54.31
CA THR A 4 5.44 -50.50 -52.91
C THR A 4 5.83 -49.02 -52.88
N GLU A 5 5.32 -48.30 -51.88
CA GLU A 5 5.88 -47.07 -51.26
C GLU A 5 4.88 -45.91 -51.12
N VAL A 6 4.03 -46.12 -50.11
CA VAL A 6 3.52 -45.18 -49.10
C VAL A 6 3.99 -43.72 -49.23
N ALA A 7 3.03 -42.86 -49.53
CA ALA A 7 3.14 -41.42 -49.37
C ALA A 7 2.65 -40.97 -47.98
N ALA A 8 3.23 -39.84 -47.56
CA ALA A 8 2.67 -38.81 -46.69
C ALA A 8 2.62 -39.05 -45.17
N GLY A 9 3.30 -38.17 -44.45
CA GLY A 9 3.03 -37.90 -43.05
C GLY A 9 4.24 -37.39 -42.28
N THR A 10 4.71 -36.18 -42.58
CA THR A 10 5.58 -35.42 -41.67
C THR A 10 4.73 -34.91 -40.51
N PRO A 11 4.96 -35.32 -39.25
CA PRO A 11 4.37 -34.62 -38.11
C PRO A 11 5.26 -33.43 -37.74
N ALA A 12 4.96 -32.29 -38.34
CA ALA A 12 5.32 -31.00 -37.77
C ALA A 12 4.27 -30.64 -36.70
N HIS A 13 4.43 -31.08 -35.46
CA HIS A 13 3.86 -30.35 -34.30
C HIS A 13 4.31 -30.95 -32.95
N ARG A 14 5.29 -30.29 -32.32
CA ARG A 14 5.16 -29.77 -30.94
C ARG A 14 6.46 -29.07 -30.59
N ALA A 15 6.50 -27.77 -30.89
CA ALA A 15 7.10 -26.86 -29.94
C ALA A 15 6.33 -27.08 -28.63
N ASN A 16 6.92 -27.86 -27.73
CA ASN A 16 6.44 -27.94 -26.37
C ASN A 16 6.72 -26.55 -25.80
N GLU A 17 5.69 -25.70 -25.85
CA GLU A 17 5.60 -24.48 -25.08
C GLU A 17 5.93 -24.86 -23.64
N HIS A 18 7.17 -24.62 -23.25
CA HIS A 18 7.54 -24.45 -21.86
C HIS A 18 6.80 -23.19 -21.41
N THR A 19 5.50 -23.33 -21.12
CA THR A 19 4.79 -22.40 -20.26
C THR A 19 5.59 -22.41 -18.96
N PRO A 20 6.30 -21.33 -18.58
CA PRO A 20 6.91 -21.29 -17.27
C PRO A 20 5.76 -21.44 -16.30
N ALA A 21 5.74 -22.57 -15.57
CA ALA A 21 4.79 -22.80 -14.50
C ALA A 21 4.92 -21.59 -13.57
N GLY A 22 3.96 -20.67 -13.66
CA GLY A 22 3.93 -19.48 -12.84
C GLY A 22 3.94 -19.96 -11.40
N THR A 23 5.00 -19.65 -10.67
CA THR A 23 5.12 -19.94 -9.25
C THR A 23 3.90 -19.33 -8.56
N HIS A 24 2.87 -20.14 -8.32
CA HIS A 24 1.66 -19.71 -7.64
C HIS A 24 2.02 -19.48 -6.18
N VAL A 25 2.44 -18.26 -5.88
CA VAL A 25 2.71 -17.82 -4.51
C VAL A 25 1.38 -17.85 -3.75
N SER A 26 1.35 -18.60 -2.64
CA SER A 26 0.16 -18.73 -1.80
C SER A 26 -0.40 -17.34 -1.42
N PRO A 27 -1.73 -17.13 -1.48
CA PRO A 27 -2.36 -15.88 -1.05
C PRO A 27 -1.97 -15.45 0.37
N ALA A 28 -1.80 -16.43 1.28
CA ALA A 28 -1.36 -16.16 2.65
C ALA A 28 0.06 -15.56 2.71
N PHE A 29 0.96 -16.03 1.83
CA PHE A 29 2.31 -15.47 1.72
C PHE A 29 2.28 -14.04 1.18
N GLN A 30 1.46 -13.78 0.16
CA GLN A 30 1.32 -12.42 -0.40
C GLN A 30 0.77 -11.44 0.63
N LEU A 31 -0.22 -11.86 1.42
CA LEU A 31 -0.76 -11.06 2.52
C LEU A 31 0.30 -10.78 3.60
N ALA A 32 1.06 -11.79 4.01
CA ALA A 32 2.14 -11.62 4.97
C ALA A 32 3.22 -10.65 4.45
N GLN A 33 3.57 -10.75 3.17
CA GLN A 33 4.53 -9.85 2.51
C GLN A 33 3.99 -8.42 2.46
N ALA A 34 2.72 -8.24 2.09
CA ALA A 34 2.06 -6.93 2.07
C ALA A 34 2.04 -6.28 3.46
N ASN A 35 1.71 -7.05 4.50
CA ASN A 35 1.68 -6.56 5.88
C ASN A 35 3.09 -6.20 6.39
N ARG A 36 4.11 -6.98 6.03
CA ARG A 36 5.50 -6.65 6.34
C ARG A 36 5.95 -5.37 5.63
N ALA A 37 5.60 -5.20 4.36
CA ALA A 37 5.90 -4.00 3.60
C ALA A 37 5.20 -2.77 4.20
N LEU A 38 3.93 -2.91 4.59
CA LEU A 38 3.16 -1.86 5.24
C LEU A 38 3.75 -1.47 6.61
N TRP A 39 4.20 -2.45 7.38
CA TRP A 39 4.90 -2.21 8.65
C TRP A 39 6.20 -1.43 8.42
N ALA A 40 7.03 -1.87 7.48
CA ALA A 40 8.27 -1.18 7.13
C ALA A 40 8.03 0.26 6.65
N ALA A 41 7.00 0.48 5.81
CA ALA A 41 6.60 1.81 5.36
C ALA A 41 6.17 2.69 6.54
N THR A 42 5.46 2.14 7.51
CA THR A 42 5.02 2.85 8.72
C THR A 42 6.21 3.31 9.56
N LEU A 43 7.19 2.43 9.79
CA LEU A 43 8.42 2.79 10.50
C LEU A 43 9.21 3.87 9.75
N SER A 44 9.33 3.77 8.43
CA SER A 44 9.98 4.79 7.60
C SER A 44 9.29 6.16 7.72
N LEU A 45 7.95 6.20 7.70
CA LEU A 45 7.19 7.43 7.89
C LEU A 45 7.38 8.02 9.29
N MET A 46 7.46 7.19 10.34
CA MET A 46 7.77 7.66 11.69
C MET A 46 9.16 8.30 11.75
N THR A 47 10.16 7.68 11.14
CA THR A 47 11.51 8.23 11.05
C THR A 47 11.51 9.57 10.30
N ALA A 48 10.84 9.64 9.15
CA ALA A 48 10.69 10.89 8.38
C ALA A 48 9.96 11.97 9.19
N PHE A 49 8.93 11.61 9.97
CA PHE A 49 8.21 12.54 10.84
C PHE A 49 9.11 13.16 11.92
N MET A 50 10.07 12.39 12.46
CA MET A 50 11.02 12.89 13.45
C MET A 50 12.03 13.88 12.84
N GLN A 51 12.42 13.68 11.59
CA GLN A 51 13.36 14.54 10.87
C GLN A 51 12.70 15.80 10.27
N THR A 52 11.39 15.77 10.04
CA THR A 52 10.67 16.86 9.39
C THR A 52 10.35 18.00 10.37
N GLN A 53 10.82 19.21 10.07
CA GLN A 53 10.52 20.41 10.86
C GLN A 53 9.27 21.17 10.37
N ALA A 54 8.95 21.11 9.08
CA ALA A 54 7.83 21.84 8.48
C ALA A 54 6.45 21.32 8.99
N PRO A 55 5.62 22.15 9.65
CA PRO A 55 4.37 21.69 10.29
C PRO A 55 3.38 21.03 9.31
N ALA A 56 3.21 21.60 8.11
CA ALA A 56 2.30 21.07 7.10
C ALA A 56 2.72 19.66 6.62
N HIS A 57 4.02 19.41 6.47
CA HIS A 57 4.53 18.09 6.09
C HIS A 57 4.35 17.09 7.23
N ARG A 58 4.59 17.51 8.48
CA ARG A 58 4.34 16.68 9.66
C ARG A 58 2.88 16.27 9.79
N TYR A 59 1.94 17.17 9.47
CA TYR A 59 0.51 16.86 9.43
C TYR A 59 0.20 15.72 8.45
N LEU A 60 0.68 15.82 7.21
CA LEU A 60 0.46 14.80 6.18
C LEU A 60 1.08 13.45 6.56
N LEU A 61 2.30 13.46 7.12
CA LEU A 61 2.96 12.26 7.61
C LEU A 61 2.19 11.61 8.76
N ALA A 62 1.75 12.38 9.76
CA ALA A 62 0.97 11.86 10.87
C ALA A 62 -0.34 11.20 10.41
N ARG A 63 -1.03 11.79 9.41
CA ARG A 63 -2.23 11.18 8.80
C ARG A 63 -1.92 9.88 8.09
N ARG A 64 -0.81 9.81 7.34
CA ARG A 64 -0.40 8.58 6.66
C ARG A 64 -0.05 7.47 7.67
N ILE A 65 0.68 7.80 8.73
CA ILE A 65 1.02 6.85 9.80
C ILE A 65 -0.26 6.31 10.45
N SER A 66 -1.21 7.19 10.80
CA SER A 66 -2.52 6.81 11.35
C SER A 66 -3.25 5.82 10.45
N ARG A 67 -3.37 6.12 9.15
CA ARG A 67 -4.03 5.24 8.18
C ARG A 67 -3.35 3.89 8.05
N ASN A 68 -2.01 3.83 8.06
CA ASN A 68 -1.32 2.55 7.97
C ASN A 68 -1.61 1.65 9.18
N PHE A 69 -1.67 2.22 10.38
CA PHE A 69 -2.06 1.47 11.58
C PHE A 69 -3.51 0.99 11.53
N ASP A 70 -4.43 1.81 11.04
CA ASP A 70 -5.82 1.40 10.82
C ASP A 70 -5.93 0.28 9.78
N THR A 71 -5.13 0.30 8.71
CA THR A 71 -5.07 -0.82 7.77
C THR A 71 -4.53 -2.09 8.44
N LEU A 72 -3.47 -1.99 9.25
CA LEU A 72 -2.87 -3.12 9.97
C LEU A 72 -3.82 -3.71 11.03
N SER A 73 -4.61 -2.88 11.71
CA SER A 73 -5.56 -3.34 12.74
C SER A 73 -6.72 -4.17 12.18
N ARG A 74 -7.02 -4.04 10.88
CA ARG A 74 -8.09 -4.77 10.18
C ARG A 74 -7.63 -6.10 9.58
N GLN A 75 -6.34 -6.42 9.66
CA GLN A 75 -5.81 -7.66 9.07
C GLN A 75 -5.98 -8.83 10.03
N ASP A 76 -6.64 -9.90 9.57
CA ASP A 76 -6.92 -11.08 10.38
C ASP A 76 -5.68 -11.91 10.73
N CYS A 77 -4.54 -11.66 10.05
CA CYS A 77 -3.28 -12.35 10.30
C CYS A 77 -2.61 -11.99 11.64
N PHE A 78 -3.03 -10.91 12.29
CA PHE A 78 -2.52 -10.51 13.61
C PHE A 78 -3.48 -10.95 14.71
N ASP A 79 -2.96 -11.26 15.89
CA ASP A 79 -3.81 -11.54 17.05
C ASP A 79 -4.60 -10.29 17.51
N THR A 80 -5.61 -10.52 18.35
CA THR A 80 -6.48 -9.45 18.88
C THR A 80 -5.72 -8.39 19.67
N GLY A 81 -4.66 -8.76 20.40
CA GLY A 81 -3.84 -7.82 21.17
C GLY A 81 -3.02 -6.89 20.28
N CYS A 82 -2.45 -7.41 19.21
CA CYS A 82 -1.75 -6.67 18.17
C CYS A 82 -2.70 -5.70 17.46
N ARG A 83 -3.87 -6.18 17.00
CA ARG A 83 -4.89 -5.33 16.37
C ARG A 83 -5.39 -4.21 17.29
N SER A 84 -5.60 -4.52 18.57
CA SER A 84 -5.96 -3.52 19.58
C SER A 84 -4.87 -2.47 19.78
N SER A 85 -3.60 -2.88 19.74
CA SER A 85 -2.46 -1.97 19.84
C SER A 85 -2.34 -1.07 18.61
N PHE A 86 -2.52 -1.62 17.40
CA PHE A 86 -2.58 -0.82 16.17
C PHE A 86 -3.74 0.18 16.19
N THR A 87 -4.92 -0.22 16.67
CA THR A 87 -6.08 0.68 16.81
C THR A 87 -5.75 1.86 17.73
N ARG A 88 -5.14 1.60 18.90
CA ARG A 88 -4.70 2.66 19.83
C ARG A 88 -3.64 3.57 19.20
N LEU A 89 -2.71 3.02 18.43
CA LEU A 89 -1.67 3.79 17.74
C LEU A 89 -2.28 4.66 16.63
N ALA A 90 -3.21 4.13 15.84
CA ALA A 90 -3.95 4.88 14.83
C ALA A 90 -4.65 6.09 15.46
N ALA A 91 -5.41 5.89 16.54
CA ALA A 91 -6.09 6.96 17.26
C ALA A 91 -5.12 8.04 17.78
N ARG A 92 -3.99 7.63 18.37
CA ARG A 92 -2.96 8.58 18.85
C ARG A 92 -2.35 9.41 17.71
N TRP A 93 -2.02 8.78 16.59
CA TRP A 93 -1.46 9.48 15.44
C TRP A 93 -2.48 10.37 14.75
N GLN A 94 -3.75 9.98 14.76
CA GLN A 94 -4.86 10.82 14.29
C GLN A 94 -4.98 12.09 15.14
N ALA A 95 -5.04 11.96 16.47
CA ALA A 95 -5.05 13.11 17.38
C ALA A 95 -3.81 14.00 17.18
N ARG A 96 -2.64 13.39 16.93
CA ARG A 96 -1.42 14.14 16.63
C ARG A 96 -1.50 14.90 15.30
N ALA A 97 -2.12 14.32 14.28
CA ALA A 97 -2.37 15.02 13.03
C ALA A 97 -3.31 16.21 13.25
N GLU A 98 -4.39 16.05 14.00
CA GLU A 98 -5.33 17.14 14.29
C GLU A 98 -4.66 18.32 14.99
N GLN A 99 -3.75 18.08 15.93
CA GLN A 99 -2.94 19.13 16.57
C GLN A 99 -2.03 19.89 15.59
N LEU A 100 -1.62 19.24 14.50
CA LEU A 100 -0.75 19.82 13.47
C LEU A 100 -1.54 20.39 12.30
N SER A 101 -2.86 20.27 12.32
CA SER A 101 -3.71 20.70 11.21
C SER A 101 -3.47 22.19 10.94
N PRO A 102 -3.21 22.58 9.69
CA PRO A 102 -3.15 23.99 9.36
C PRO A 102 -4.53 24.58 9.62
N THR A 103 -4.65 25.43 10.66
CA THR A 103 -5.87 26.20 10.89
C THR A 103 -6.15 26.97 9.60
N PRO A 104 -7.32 26.81 8.97
CA PRO A 104 -7.67 27.62 7.81
C PRO A 104 -7.65 29.07 8.28
N LYS A 105 -6.64 29.82 7.84
CA LYS A 105 -6.64 31.28 8.00
C LYS A 105 -7.87 31.75 7.23
N PRO A 106 -8.87 32.39 7.87
CA PRO A 106 -9.96 32.97 7.10
C PRO A 106 -9.32 33.92 6.08
N ALA A 107 -9.54 33.63 4.80
CA ALA A 107 -9.11 34.51 3.73
C ALA A 107 -9.72 35.87 4.05
N ARG A 108 -8.88 36.88 4.26
CA ARG A 108 -9.30 38.26 4.57
C ARG A 108 -10.41 38.66 3.59
N ALA A 109 -11.64 38.72 4.09
CA ALA A 109 -12.78 39.34 3.43
C ALA A 109 -12.58 40.85 3.44
N GLY A 110 -11.57 41.34 2.71
CA GLY A 110 -11.15 42.75 2.75
C GLY A 110 -10.65 43.29 1.42
N LEU A 111 -10.86 42.59 0.31
CA LEU A 111 -10.55 43.11 -1.03
C LEU A 111 -11.80 43.57 -1.80
N PHE A 112 -13.01 43.35 -1.27
CA PHE A 112 -14.25 43.77 -1.93
C PHE A 112 -14.82 45.10 -1.41
N ASP A 113 -14.36 45.61 -0.26
CA ASP A 113 -14.79 46.92 0.29
C ASP A 113 -14.04 48.13 -0.30
N LEU A 114 -13.13 47.92 -1.26
CA LEU A 114 -12.44 49.01 -1.96
C LEU A 114 -13.16 49.48 -3.24
N PHE A 115 -14.31 48.87 -3.56
CA PHE A 115 -15.07 49.15 -4.78
C PHE A 115 -16.57 49.44 -4.50
N SER A 116 -16.94 49.85 -3.29
CA SER A 116 -18.31 50.32 -2.97
C SER A 116 -18.29 51.73 -2.40
#